data_AF-A0A1F4XZ58-F1
#
_entry.id   AF-A0A1F4XZ58-F1
#
_cell.length_a   1.000
_cell.length_b   1.000
_cell.length_c   1.000
_cell.angle_alpha   90.00
_cell.angle_beta   90.00
_cell.angle_gamma   90.00
#
_symmetry.space_group_name_H-M   'P 1'
#
loop_
_entity.id
_entity.type
_entity.pdbx_description
1 polymer ?
#
loop_
_entity_poly.entity_id
_entity_poly.type
_entity_poly.pdbx_seq_one_letter_code
_entity_poly.pdbx_strand_id
1 'polypeptide(L)'
;MGLLAALLALGCFFLAWKIYSFLKKGELALPWQMLGLSFFLLGLAQLLEIATSSGWLPLSGLSVTFVRLIALTFLAFGLHRTTKILG
;
A
#
# COMPACT_ATOMS: atom_id res chain seq x y z
N MET A 1 6.65 5.04 18.46
CA MET A 1 5.66 4.63 17.42
C MET A 1 6.11 4.99 15.99
N GLY A 2 6.66 6.18 15.73
CA GLY A 2 7.06 6.58 14.37
C GLY A 2 8.10 5.70 13.65
N LEU A 3 9.07 5.12 14.36
CA LEU A 3 10.13 4.29 13.74
C LEU A 3 9.59 2.98 13.14
N LEU A 4 8.60 2.37 13.81
CA LEU A 4 7.96 1.14 13.33
C LEU A 4 7.03 1.43 12.14
N ALA A 5 6.32 2.56 12.17
CA ALA A 5 5.54 3.05 11.03
C ALA A 5 6.42 3.38 9.81
N ALA A 6 7.62 3.94 10.02
CA ALA A 6 8.57 4.24 8.95
C ALA A 6 9.13 2.97 8.31
N LEU A 7 9.49 1.96 9.11
CA LEU A 7 9.91 0.65 8.62
C LEU A 7 8.79 -0.04 7.82
N LEU A 8 7.55 0.03 8.32
CA LEU A 8 6.38 -0.50 7.62
C LEU A 8 6.12 0.23 6.29
N ALA A 9 6.24 1.56 6.26
CA ALA A 9 6.10 2.34 5.03
C ALA A 9 7.17 1.93 4.02
N LEU A 10 8.44 1.89 4.43
CA LEU A 10 9.55 1.42 3.60
C LEU A 10 9.32 0.01 3.05
N GLY A 11 8.85 -0.91 3.90
CA GLY A 11 8.48 -2.26 3.49
C GLY A 11 7.38 -2.27 2.43
N CYS A 12 6.33 -1.46 2.62
CA CYS A 12 5.23 -1.33 1.66
C CYS A 12 5.70 -0.73 0.33
N PHE A 13 6.52 0.32 0.35
CA PHE A 13 7.11 0.90 -0.86
C PHE A 13 8.04 -0.09 -1.58
N PHE A 14 8.84 -0.84 -0.83
CA PHE A 14 9.71 -1.86 -1.40
C PHE A 14 8.91 -2.99 -2.07
N LEU A 15 7.82 -3.44 -1.44
CA LEU A 15 6.91 -4.43 -2.01
C LEU A 15 6.20 -3.89 -3.27
N ALA A 16 5.67 -2.67 -3.21
CA ALA A 16 5.08 -2.01 -4.37
C ALA A 16 6.09 -1.93 -5.53
N TRP A 17 7.30 -1.44 -5.25
CA TRP A 17 8.38 -1.35 -6.21
C TRP A 17 8.73 -2.71 -6.82
N LYS A 18 8.84 -3.75 -5.99
CA LYS A 18 9.13 -5.11 -6.44
C LYS A 18 8.01 -5.66 -7.33
N ILE A 19 6.74 -5.40 -6.99
CA ILE A 19 5.58 -5.77 -7.83
C ILE A 19 5.65 -5.08 -9.18
N TYR A 20 5.94 -3.78 -9.21
CA TYR A 20 6.13 -3.05 -10.47
C TYR A 20 7.37 -3.56 -11.23
N SER A 21 8.43 -4.00 -10.56
CA SER A 21 9.60 -4.60 -11.21
C SER A 21 9.29 -5.93 -11.92
N PHE A 22 8.18 -6.59 -11.61
CA PHE A 22 7.70 -7.75 -12.38
C PHE A 22 7.06 -7.38 -13.73
N LEU A 23 7.08 -6.09 -14.12
CA LEU A 23 6.81 -5.61 -15.48
C LEU A 23 7.79 -6.28 -16.48
N LYS A 24 7.46 -7.47 -16.97
CA LYS A 24 8.09 -8.05 -18.15
C LYS A 24 7.34 -7.54 -19.40
N LYS A 25 8.05 -6.82 -20.28
CA LYS A 25 7.58 -6.40 -21.62
C LYS A 25 6.46 -5.36 -21.68
N GLY A 26 6.34 -4.49 -20.67
CA GLY A 26 5.51 -3.28 -20.75
C GLY A 26 4.04 -3.43 -20.33
N GLU A 27 3.55 -4.66 -20.11
CA GLU A 27 2.19 -4.90 -19.61
C GLU A 27 2.23 -5.66 -18.28
N LEU A 28 1.93 -4.95 -17.19
CA LEU A 28 1.65 -5.57 -15.91
C LEU A 28 0.18 -5.98 -15.92
N ALA A 29 -0.12 -7.25 -15.69
CA ALA A 29 -1.51 -7.68 -15.62
C ALA A 29 -2.25 -6.87 -14.54
N LEU A 30 -3.46 -6.44 -14.87
CA LEU A 30 -4.33 -5.57 -14.05
C LEU A 30 -4.35 -5.95 -12.54
N PRO A 31 -4.36 -7.23 -12.13
CA PRO A 31 -4.29 -7.64 -10.73
C PRO A 31 -2.99 -7.26 -10.02
N TRP A 32 -1.85 -7.37 -10.71
CA TRP A 32 -0.55 -7.00 -10.18
C TRP A 32 -0.42 -5.47 -10.06
N GLN A 33 -1.03 -4.70 -10.97
CA GLN A 33 -1.13 -3.25 -10.84
C GLN A 33 -1.95 -2.85 -9.61
N MET A 34 -3.10 -3.50 -9.40
CA MET A 34 -3.92 -3.30 -8.21
C MET A 34 -3.15 -3.65 -6.93
N LEU A 35 -2.39 -4.75 -6.93
CA LEU A 35 -1.55 -5.14 -5.79
C LEU A 35 -0.50 -4.07 -5.47
N GLY A 36 0.23 -3.60 -6.48
CA GLY A 36 1.24 -2.54 -6.33
C GLY A 36 0.64 -1.23 -5.79
N LEU A 37 -0.51 -0.82 -6.32
CA LEU A 37 -1.25 0.35 -5.84
C LEU A 37 -1.68 0.20 -4.37
N SER A 38 -2.09 -1.00 -3.96
CA SER A 38 -2.50 -1.31 -2.58
C SER A 38 -1.35 -1.08 -1.60
N PHE A 39 -0.17 -1.62 -1.91
CA PHE A 39 1.02 -1.44 -1.10
C PHE A 39 1.49 0.02 -1.09
N PHE A 40 1.38 0.73 -2.22
CA PHE A 40 1.67 2.16 -2.27
C PHE A 40 0.73 2.96 -1.34
N LEU A 41 -0.58 2.69 -1.36
CA LEU A 41 -1.56 3.31 -0.48
C LEU A 41 -1.32 3.00 0.99
N LEU A 42 -0.91 1.77 1.33
CA LEU A 42 -0.52 1.39 2.70
C LEU A 42 0.69 2.20 3.18
N GLY A 43 1.72 2.32 2.34
CA GLY A 43 2.91 3.13 2.64
C GLY A 43 2.57 4.62 2.82
N LEU A 44 1.68 5.15 1.98
CA LEU A 44 1.17 6.51 2.10
C LEU A 44 0.38 6.70 3.41
N ALA A 45 -0.46 5.75 3.80
CA ALA A 45 -1.22 5.80 5.05
C ALA A 45 -0.29 5.80 6.28
N GLN A 46 0.81 5.05 6.24
CA GLN A 46 1.82 5.05 7.30
C GLN A 46 2.60 6.36 7.35
N LEU A 47 2.93 6.97 6.22
CA LEU A 47 3.51 8.33 6.17
C LEU A 47 2.54 9.37 6.73
N LEU A 48 1.25 9.25 6.40
CA LEU A 48 0.21 10.16 6.88
C LEU A 48 0.00 10.03 8.40
N GLU A 49 0.09 8.82 8.93
CA GLU A 49 0.08 8.56 10.38
C GLU A 49 1.30 9.20 11.08
N ILE A 50 2.48 9.13 10.46
CA ILE A 50 3.68 9.79 10.99
C ILE A 50 3.48 11.31 10.97
N ALA A 51 3.05 11.89 9.85
CA ALA A 51 2.84 13.33 9.68
C ALA A 51 1.77 13.90 10.63
N THR A 52 0.71 13.14 10.89
CA THR A 52 -0.32 13.51 11.88
C THR A 52 0.22 13.42 13.30
N SER A 53 0.96 12.35 13.63
CA SER A 53 1.57 12.19 14.95
C SER A 53 2.65 13.24 15.27
N SER A 54 3.31 13.77 14.25
CA SER A 54 4.30 14.86 14.38
C SER A 54 3.69 16.26 14.37
N GLY A 55 2.35 16.37 14.28
CA GLY A 55 1.65 17.65 14.30
C GLY A 55 1.75 18.45 12.99
N TRP A 56 2.20 17.85 11.90
CA TRP A 56 2.35 18.52 10.60
C TRP A 56 1.00 18.69 9.88
N LEU A 57 0.06 17.76 10.09
CA LEU A 57 -1.30 17.85 9.55
C LEU A 57 -2.34 17.56 10.64
N PRO A 58 -3.38 18.41 10.79
CA PRO A 58 -4.50 18.16 11.70
C PRO A 58 -5.52 17.21 11.04
N LEU A 59 -5.08 16.03 10.61
CA LEU A 59 -5.98 15.00 10.10
C LEU A 59 -6.46 14.12 11.25
N SER A 60 -7.77 13.86 11.29
CA SER A 60 -8.36 12.93 12.24
C SER A 60 -7.83 11.51 12.00
N GLY A 61 -7.50 10.76 13.06
CA GLY A 61 -7.08 9.35 12.97
C GLY A 61 -8.09 8.45 12.22
N LEU A 62 -9.36 8.86 12.14
CA LEU A 62 -10.37 8.21 11.31
C LEU A 62 -10.02 8.26 9.82
N SER A 63 -9.48 9.37 9.33
CA SER A 63 -9.10 9.53 7.91
C SER A 63 -7.97 8.58 7.52
N VAL A 64 -6.95 8.46 8.37
CA VAL A 64 -5.85 7.49 8.21
C VAL A 64 -6.37 6.05 8.24
N THR A 65 -7.33 5.76 9.13
CA THR A 65 -7.96 4.44 9.23
C THR A 65 -8.77 4.08 7.99
N PHE A 66 -9.51 5.05 7.43
CA PHE A 66 -10.23 4.88 6.17
C PHE A 66 -9.30 4.56 5.00
N VAL A 67 -8.18 5.29 4.88
CA VAL A 67 -7.18 5.01 3.83
C VAL A 67 -6.60 3.60 4.00
N ARG A 68 -6.31 3.16 5.24
CA ARG A 68 -5.89 1.78 5.52
C ARG A 68 -6.92 0.74 5.10
N LEU A 69 -8.20 0.94 5.42
CA LEU A 69 -9.27 0.03 5.03
C LEU A 69 -9.43 -0.09 3.51
N ILE A 70 -9.33 1.03 2.80
CA ILE A 70 -9.35 1.04 1.33
C ILE A 70 -8.13 0.27 0.80
N ALA A 71 -6.94 0.53 1.34
CA ALA A 71 -5.73 -0.14 0.91
C ALA A 71 -5.78 -1.67 1.17
N LEU A 72 -6.37 -2.11 2.29
CA LEU A 72 -6.57 -3.52 2.63
C LEU A 72 -7.61 -4.20 1.74
N THR A 73 -8.70 -3.52 1.37
CA THR A 73 -9.70 -4.08 0.45
C THR A 73 -9.12 -4.24 -0.95
N PHE A 74 -8.37 -3.25 -1.44
CA PHE A 74 -7.61 -3.37 -2.68
C PHE A 74 -6.55 -4.47 -2.63
N LEU A 75 -5.85 -4.60 -1.50
CA LEU A 75 -4.87 -5.66 -1.29
C LEU A 75 -5.54 -7.04 -1.38
N ALA A 76 -6.62 -7.26 -0.64
CA ALA A 76 -7.36 -8.52 -0.63
C ALA A 76 -7.94 -8.84 -2.01
N PHE A 77 -8.47 -7.86 -2.73
CA PHE A 77 -9.00 -8.04 -4.07
C PHE A 77 -7.89 -8.36 -5.09
N GLY A 78 -6.77 -7.63 -5.03
CA GLY A 78 -5.59 -7.87 -5.85
C GLY A 78 -5.03 -9.26 -5.61
N LEU A 79 -4.93 -9.70 -4.34
CA LEU A 79 -4.43 -11.01 -3.95
C LEU A 79 -5.38 -12.12 -4.42
N HIS A 80 -6.68 -11.96 -4.25
CA HIS A 80 -7.68 -12.93 -4.72
C HIS A 80 -7.63 -13.11 -6.24
N ARG A 81 -7.46 -12.01 -6.98
CA ARG A 81 -7.33 -12.02 -8.44
C ARG A 81 -6.00 -12.63 -8.89
N THR A 82 -4.88 -12.36 -8.21
CA THR A 82 -3.59 -12.98 -8.56
C THR A 82 -3.56 -14.48 -8.24
N THR A 83 -4.15 -14.92 -7.13
CA THR A 83 -4.28 -16.35 -6.80
C THR A 83 -5.12 -17.11 -7.84
N LYS A 84 -6.14 -16.47 -8.41
CA LYS A 84 -6.95 -17.06 -9.50
C LYS A 84 -6.23 -17.20 -10.85
N ILE A 85 -5.05 -16.59 -11.01
CA ILE A 85 -4.27 -16.63 -12.26
C ILE A 85 -3.12 -17.63 -12.14
N LEU A 86 -2.65 -17.90 -10.92
CA LEU A 86 -1.61 -18.89 -10.66
C LEU A 86 -2.14 -20.30 -10.36
N GLY A 87 -3.43 -20.46 -10.03
CA GLY A 87 -4.09 -21.75 -9.82
C GLY A 87 -5.08 -22.06 -10.92
#